data_AF-A0A3Q2QCJ3-F1
#
_entry.id   AF-A0A3Q2QCJ3-F1
#
_cell.length_a   1.000
_cell.length_b   1.000
_cell.length_c   1.000
_cell.angle_alpha   90.00
_cell.angle_beta   90.00
_cell.angle_gamma   90.00
#
_symmetry.space_group_name_H-M   'P 1'
#
loop_
_entity.id
_entity.type
_entity.pdbx_description
1 polymer ?
#
loop_
_entity_poly.entity_id
_entity_poly.type
_entity_poly.pdbx_seq_one_letter_code
_entity_poly.pdbx_strand_id
1 'polypeptide(L)'
;MPQVILYISLLLVHHTTQSHQEVQQIANCSEDVTLDCPVLSGQRNDFFAMTWYKGEKPIIRKRRDEIQPSNFSREAKFGVNLGLFLPNVKPTDSGKYKCDIKANVGKQNKEGFVVLSVNECVIQVVEPTPNSTQSKPLAAIYDFPLTWTLAGYLAVAAVKILLSMISIRMIRIVSSRRQKKRFCS
;
A
#
# COMPACT_ATOMS: atom_id res chain seq x y z
N MET A 1 -30.18 11.95 -13.81
CA MET A 1 -29.49 12.85 -12.85
C MET A 1 -28.88 12.11 -11.66
N PRO A 2 -29.59 11.25 -10.88
CA PRO A 2 -28.96 10.56 -9.73
C PRO A 2 -27.91 9.51 -10.13
N GLN A 3 -28.11 8.77 -11.23
CA GLN A 3 -27.11 7.82 -11.76
C GLN A 3 -25.81 8.52 -12.19
N VAL A 4 -25.89 9.66 -12.86
CA VAL A 4 -24.70 10.41 -13.32
C VAL A 4 -23.89 10.92 -12.14
N ILE A 5 -24.56 11.45 -11.11
CA ILE A 5 -23.91 11.88 -9.86
C ILE A 5 -23.26 10.68 -9.16
N LEU A 6 -23.96 9.55 -9.08
CA LEU A 6 -23.41 8.32 -8.48
C LEU A 6 -22.17 7.80 -9.24
N TYR A 7 -22.20 7.85 -10.58
CA TYR A 7 -21.05 7.50 -11.42
C TYR A 7 -19.87 8.44 -11.20
N ILE A 8 -20.12 9.76 -11.17
CA ILE A 8 -19.06 10.75 -10.90
C ILE A 8 -18.49 10.54 -9.50
N SER A 9 -19.33 10.30 -8.49
CA SER A 9 -18.89 10.01 -7.12
C SER A 9 -18.08 8.72 -7.04
N LEU A 10 -18.51 7.65 -7.72
CA LEU A 10 -17.77 6.37 -7.77
C LEU A 10 -16.42 6.53 -8.47
N LEU A 11 -16.37 7.27 -9.59
CA LEU A 11 -15.12 7.56 -10.31
C LEU A 11 -14.17 8.38 -9.42
N LEU A 12 -14.68 9.40 -8.73
CA LEU A 12 -13.89 10.19 -7.79
C LEU A 12 -13.36 9.35 -6.63
N VAL A 13 -14.17 8.45 -6.07
CA VAL A 13 -13.75 7.52 -5.01
C VAL A 13 -12.71 6.53 -5.52
N HIS A 14 -12.85 6.01 -6.74
CA HIS A 14 -11.82 5.15 -7.35
C HIS A 14 -10.51 5.90 -7.60
N HIS A 15 -10.56 7.18 -7.98
CA HIS A 15 -9.36 8.00 -8.18
C HIS A 15 -8.66 8.38 -6.87
N THR A 16 -9.41 8.57 -5.77
CA THR A 16 -8.81 8.85 -4.45
C THR A 16 -8.34 7.59 -3.74
N THR A 17 -8.89 6.43 -4.10
CA THR A 17 -8.42 5.12 -3.60
C THR A 17 -7.28 4.61 -4.48
N GLN A 18 -6.25 5.42 -4.71
CA GLN A 18 -4.98 4.94 -5.25
C GLN A 18 -4.33 4.13 -4.13
N SER A 19 -4.69 2.84 -4.06
CA SER A 19 -4.20 1.92 -3.05
C SER A 19 -2.67 1.94 -3.06
N HIS A 20 -2.07 2.35 -1.94
CA HIS A 20 -0.64 2.26 -1.74
C HIS A 20 -0.32 0.76 -1.69
N GLN A 21 0.27 0.25 -2.77
CA GLN A 21 0.54 -1.17 -2.89
C GLN A 21 1.73 -1.50 -1.98
N GLU A 22 1.46 -2.21 -0.88
CA GLU A 22 2.43 -2.62 0.12
C GLU A 22 2.70 -4.12 0.00
N VAL A 23 3.98 -4.49 -0.12
CA VAL A 23 4.44 -5.88 -0.21
C VAL A 23 5.35 -6.20 0.96
N GLN A 24 5.22 -7.41 1.52
CA GLN A 24 6.12 -7.89 2.57
C GLN A 24 7.20 -8.78 1.98
N GLN A 25 8.44 -8.62 2.43
CA GLN A 25 9.58 -9.45 2.05
C GLN A 25 10.38 -9.82 3.29
N ILE A 26 10.68 -11.12 3.44
CA ILE A 26 11.48 -11.67 4.54
C ILE A 26 12.82 -12.12 3.97
N ALA A 27 13.91 -11.81 4.68
CA ALA A 27 15.25 -12.26 4.34
C ALA A 27 16.01 -12.66 5.61
N ASN A 28 17.02 -13.50 5.46
CA ASN A 28 17.92 -13.81 6.56
C ASN A 28 19.07 -12.81 6.62
N CYS A 29 19.65 -12.66 7.82
CA CYS A 29 20.86 -11.88 8.00
C CYS A 29 21.98 -12.38 7.05
N SER A 30 22.75 -11.44 6.52
CA SER A 30 23.84 -11.64 5.55
C SER A 30 23.43 -12.09 4.15
N GLU A 31 22.13 -12.19 3.86
CA GLU A 31 21.67 -12.42 2.49
C GLU A 31 21.74 -11.14 1.64
N ASP A 32 21.88 -11.34 0.33
CA ASP A 32 21.71 -10.27 -0.65
C ASP A 32 20.23 -10.21 -1.06
N VAL A 33 19.62 -9.03 -1.01
CA VAL A 33 18.21 -8.87 -1.36
C VAL A 33 18.02 -7.82 -2.44
N THR A 34 17.01 -8.05 -3.30
CA THR A 34 16.47 -7.02 -4.20
C THR A 34 15.02 -6.78 -3.82
N LEU A 35 14.68 -5.52 -3.52
CA LEU A 35 13.30 -5.12 -3.27
C LEU A 35 12.67 -4.65 -4.58
N ASP A 36 11.69 -5.38 -5.09
CA ASP A 36 10.97 -4.99 -6.30
C ASP A 36 9.94 -3.90 -6.00
N CYS A 37 9.82 -2.93 -6.91
CA CYS A 37 8.83 -1.88 -6.77
C CYS A 37 7.46 -2.37 -7.27
N PRO A 38 6.43 -2.49 -6.42
CA PRO A 38 5.17 -3.15 -6.79
C PRO A 38 4.36 -2.38 -7.85
N VAL A 39 4.64 -1.08 -8.01
CA VAL A 39 3.97 -0.21 -8.98
C VAL A 39 4.74 -0.05 -10.29
N LEU A 40 5.91 -0.67 -10.41
CA LEU A 40 6.69 -0.67 -11.64
C LEU A 40 6.24 -1.84 -12.54
N SER A 41 5.60 -1.52 -13.65
CA SER A 41 5.11 -2.52 -14.61
C SER A 41 5.95 -2.50 -15.87
N GLY A 42 6.72 -3.58 -16.12
CA GLY A 42 7.27 -4.03 -17.41
C GLY A 42 8.17 -3.10 -18.23
N GLN A 43 7.77 -1.85 -18.46
CA GLN A 43 8.54 -0.84 -19.18
C GLN A 43 9.53 -0.16 -18.25
N ARG A 44 10.72 -0.76 -18.17
CA ARG A 44 11.91 -0.11 -17.62
C ARG A 44 12.20 1.13 -18.47
N ASN A 45 11.96 2.33 -17.91
CA ASN A 45 12.39 3.66 -18.39
C ASN A 45 11.32 4.64 -18.92
N ASP A 46 10.02 4.35 -18.87
CA ASP A 46 8.99 5.36 -19.21
C ASP A 46 8.57 6.20 -18.00
N PHE A 47 9.54 6.87 -17.39
CA PHE A 47 9.33 7.77 -16.26
C PHE A 47 10.40 8.87 -16.23
N PHE A 48 10.11 9.98 -15.57
CA PHE A 48 11.04 11.11 -15.44
C PHE A 48 12.14 10.82 -14.42
N ALA A 49 11.77 10.28 -13.26
CA ALA A 49 12.71 9.82 -12.24
C ALA A 49 12.11 8.72 -11.36
N MET A 50 12.96 7.85 -10.80
CA MET A 50 12.60 6.87 -9.80
C MET A 50 13.55 7.01 -8.60
N THR A 51 13.01 7.06 -7.38
CA THR A 51 13.81 7.20 -6.16
C THR A 51 13.37 6.18 -5.12
N TRP A 52 14.33 5.49 -4.52
CA TRP A 52 14.11 4.65 -3.35
C TRP A 52 14.36 5.42 -2.06
N TYR A 53 13.53 5.19 -1.06
CA TYR A 53 13.62 5.80 0.28
C TYR A 53 13.51 4.73 1.37
N LYS A 54 14.16 5.00 2.53
CA LYS A 54 13.87 4.33 3.81
C LYS A 54 13.32 5.39 4.77
N GLY A 55 12.04 5.31 5.12
CA GLY A 55 11.34 6.44 5.73
C GLY A 55 11.37 7.66 4.80
N GLU A 56 11.89 8.79 5.30
CA GLU A 56 12.05 10.03 4.51
C GLU A 56 13.43 10.18 3.85
N LYS A 57 14.39 9.31 4.18
CA LYS A 57 15.77 9.43 3.68
C LYS A 57 15.90 8.81 2.29
N PRO A 58 16.36 9.56 1.27
CA PRO A 58 16.62 9.01 -0.06
C PRO A 58 17.83 8.06 -0.02
N ILE A 59 17.72 6.94 -0.72
CA ILE A 59 18.75 5.91 -0.82
C ILE A 59 19.49 6.01 -2.15
N ILE A 60 18.74 5.95 -3.24
CA ILE A 60 19.28 5.99 -4.60
C ILE A 60 18.22 6.54 -5.55
N ARG A 61 18.66 7.35 -6.51
CA ARG A 61 17.80 7.98 -7.51
C ARG A 61 18.28 7.66 -8.91
N LYS A 62 17.35 7.34 -9.80
CA LYS A 62 17.57 7.26 -11.26
C LYS A 62 16.79 8.38 -11.92
N ARG A 63 17.46 9.17 -12.77
CA ARG A 63 16.83 10.19 -13.61
C ARG A 63 17.26 9.91 -15.05
N ARG A 64 16.31 9.51 -15.91
CA ARG A 64 16.64 8.96 -17.23
C ARG A 64 17.73 7.87 -17.12
N ASP A 65 18.86 8.02 -17.80
CA ASP A 65 19.96 7.05 -17.79
C ASP A 65 21.03 7.33 -16.73
N GLU A 66 20.88 8.39 -15.94
CA GLU A 66 21.83 8.78 -14.90
C GLU A 66 21.39 8.23 -13.54
N ILE A 67 22.33 7.62 -12.82
CA ILE A 67 22.15 7.19 -11.43
C ILE A 67 22.83 8.22 -10.52
N GLN A 68 22.05 8.75 -9.59
CA GLN A 68 22.51 9.70 -8.58
C GLN A 68 22.52 9.00 -7.22
N PRO A 69 23.72 8.78 -6.64
CA PRO A 69 23.82 8.22 -5.29
C PRO A 69 23.30 9.24 -4.27
N SER A 70 22.76 8.74 -3.17
CA SER A 70 22.38 9.56 -2.01
C SER A 70 23.33 9.29 -0.85
N ASN A 71 23.34 10.19 0.14
CA ASN A 71 24.03 10.00 1.41
C ASN A 71 23.30 8.96 2.28
N PHE A 72 23.32 7.70 1.84
CA PHE A 72 22.82 6.57 2.59
C PHE A 72 23.97 5.85 3.28
N SER A 73 23.75 5.43 4.53
CA SER A 73 24.82 4.94 5.41
C SER A 73 25.47 3.62 4.96
N ARG A 74 24.91 2.93 3.98
CA ARG A 74 25.40 1.64 3.47
C ARG A 74 25.30 1.57 1.96
N GLU A 75 25.99 0.60 1.39
CA GLU A 75 25.93 0.33 -0.04
C GLU A 75 24.52 -0.07 -0.48
N ALA A 76 24.06 0.54 -1.57
CA ALA A 76 22.81 0.22 -2.24
C ALA A 76 22.94 0.51 -3.73
N LYS A 77 22.32 -0.31 -4.57
CA LYS A 77 22.37 -0.18 -6.04
C LYS A 77 21.00 -0.44 -6.64
N PHE A 78 20.81 -0.03 -7.89
CA PHE A 78 19.69 -0.54 -8.68
C PHE A 78 20.00 -1.97 -9.14
N GLY A 79 19.15 -2.91 -8.77
CA GLY A 79 19.19 -4.29 -9.22
C GLY A 79 18.34 -4.51 -10.47
N VAL A 80 17.91 -5.76 -10.65
CA VAL A 80 16.97 -6.15 -11.70
C VAL A 80 15.67 -5.34 -11.56
N ASN A 81 15.06 -4.95 -12.68
CA ASN A 81 13.81 -4.15 -12.70
C ASN A 81 13.89 -2.85 -11.90
N LEU A 82 15.07 -2.22 -11.77
CA LEU A 82 15.22 -1.01 -10.94
C LEU A 82 14.81 -1.24 -9.47
N GLY A 83 14.80 -2.49 -9.04
CA GLY A 83 14.64 -2.87 -7.65
C GLY A 83 15.81 -2.34 -6.81
N LEU A 84 15.58 -2.18 -5.51
CA LEU A 84 16.63 -1.77 -4.60
C LEU A 84 17.47 -2.98 -4.20
N PHE A 85 18.69 -3.06 -4.69
CA PHE A 85 19.64 -4.08 -4.29
C PHE A 85 20.39 -3.65 -3.02
N LEU A 86 20.32 -4.50 -2.00
CA LEU A 86 20.95 -4.33 -0.70
C LEU A 86 21.80 -5.59 -0.39
N PRO A 87 23.13 -5.52 -0.52
CA PRO A 87 23.99 -6.66 -0.24
C PRO A 87 24.19 -6.87 1.26
N ASN A 88 24.26 -8.13 1.70
CA ASN A 88 24.59 -8.53 3.07
C ASN A 88 23.73 -7.79 4.12
N VAL A 89 22.42 -8.05 4.08
CA VAL A 89 21.46 -7.34 4.94
C VAL A 89 21.60 -7.69 6.42
N LYS A 90 21.32 -6.71 7.29
CA LYS A 90 21.33 -6.84 8.75
C LYS A 90 19.93 -6.61 9.32
N PRO A 91 19.65 -7.03 10.57
CA PRO A 91 18.38 -6.75 11.25
C PRO A 91 18.01 -5.25 11.24
N THR A 92 19.01 -4.36 11.32
CA THR A 92 18.84 -2.90 11.22
C THR A 92 18.38 -2.40 9.84
N ASP A 93 18.51 -3.23 8.80
CA ASP A 93 17.99 -2.96 7.47
C ASP A 93 16.49 -3.20 7.36
N SER A 94 15.87 -3.87 8.33
CA SER A 94 14.42 -3.99 8.40
C SER A 94 13.73 -2.64 8.41
N GLY A 95 12.49 -2.62 7.92
CA GLY A 95 11.63 -1.45 7.90
C GLY A 95 10.90 -1.26 6.59
N LYS A 96 10.19 -0.14 6.50
CA LYS A 96 9.38 0.23 5.34
C LYS A 96 10.20 1.06 4.34
N TYR A 97 10.29 0.54 3.14
CA TYR A 97 10.91 1.16 1.97
C TYR A 97 9.84 1.69 1.04
N LYS A 98 10.13 2.82 0.38
CA LYS A 98 9.25 3.44 -0.61
C LYS A 98 9.98 3.56 -1.94
N CYS A 99 9.36 3.10 -3.02
CA CYS A 99 9.73 3.47 -4.38
C CYS A 99 8.79 4.57 -4.88
N ASP A 100 9.33 5.73 -5.23
CA ASP A 100 8.59 6.87 -5.77
C ASP A 100 8.96 7.06 -7.24
N ILE A 101 7.98 6.94 -8.12
CA ILE A 101 8.10 7.08 -9.57
C ILE A 101 7.45 8.40 -9.98
N LYS A 102 8.30 9.34 -10.41
CA LYS A 102 7.87 10.59 -11.04
C LYS A 102 7.63 10.33 -12.51
N ALA A 103 6.39 10.49 -12.94
CA ALA A 103 6.02 10.24 -14.32
C ALA A 103 6.44 11.38 -15.25
N ASN A 104 6.43 11.10 -16.55
CA ASN A 104 6.59 12.12 -17.57
C ASN A 104 5.40 13.10 -17.55
N VAL A 105 5.57 14.28 -18.15
CA VAL A 105 4.50 15.29 -18.26
C VAL A 105 3.24 14.66 -18.86
N GLY A 106 2.09 14.89 -18.24
CA GLY A 106 0.80 14.33 -18.66
C GLY A 106 0.48 12.93 -18.11
N LYS A 107 1.38 12.30 -17.35
CA LYS A 107 1.15 11.02 -16.66
C LYS A 107 1.08 11.22 -15.14
N GLN A 108 0.57 10.20 -14.43
CA GLN A 108 0.44 10.23 -12.97
C GLN A 108 1.67 9.64 -12.28
N ASN A 109 2.12 10.30 -11.22
CA ASN A 109 3.13 9.74 -10.32
C ASN A 109 2.58 8.48 -9.64
N LYS A 110 3.49 7.58 -9.28
CA LYS A 110 3.15 6.35 -8.57
C LYS A 110 4.10 6.17 -7.41
N GLU A 111 3.60 5.58 -6.33
CA GLU A 111 4.45 5.13 -5.24
C GLU A 111 4.04 3.74 -4.77
N GLY A 112 5.03 2.96 -4.37
CA GLY A 112 4.87 1.60 -3.87
C GLY A 112 5.71 1.41 -2.61
N PHE A 113 5.30 0.48 -1.76
CA PHE A 113 5.93 0.23 -0.48
C PHE A 113 6.34 -1.23 -0.36
N VAL A 114 7.51 -1.45 0.24
CA VAL A 114 8.01 -2.77 0.57
C VAL A 114 8.42 -2.77 2.04
N VAL A 115 7.86 -3.69 2.83
CA VAL A 115 8.25 -3.93 4.21
C VAL A 115 9.26 -5.07 4.22
N LEU A 116 10.53 -4.74 4.46
CA LEU A 116 11.59 -5.72 4.61
C LEU A 116 11.70 -6.13 6.08
N SER A 117 11.64 -7.43 6.35
CA SER A 117 11.96 -8.02 7.64
C SER A 117 13.20 -8.89 7.50
N VAL A 118 14.28 -8.51 8.17
CA VAL A 118 15.52 -9.28 8.21
C VAL A 118 15.59 -10.04 9.53
N ASN A 119 15.69 -11.37 9.45
CA ASN A 119 15.81 -12.22 10.62
C ASN A 119 17.12 -11.94 11.38
N GLU A 120 17.12 -12.21 12.68
CA GLU A 120 18.31 -12.07 13.53
C GLU A 120 19.48 -12.92 13.00
N CYS A 121 20.69 -12.41 13.20
CA CYS A 121 21.90 -13.13 12.81
C CYS A 121 22.14 -14.28 13.79
N VAL A 122 22.14 -15.52 13.31
CA VAL A 122 22.48 -16.67 14.16
C VAL A 122 23.98 -16.66 14.42
N ILE A 123 24.37 -16.32 15.64
CA ILE A 123 25.73 -16.56 16.12
C ILE A 123 25.79 -18.06 16.42
N GLN A 124 26.45 -18.85 15.58
CA GLN A 124 26.75 -20.23 15.91
C GLN A 124 27.81 -20.24 17.01
N VAL A 125 27.36 -20.20 18.26
CA VAL A 125 28.19 -20.58 19.40
C VAL A 125 28.33 -22.10 19.32
N VAL A 126 29.47 -22.57 18.81
CA VAL A 126 29.82 -24.00 18.88
C VAL A 126 30.19 -24.30 20.32
N GLU A 127 29.19 -24.60 21.14
CA GLU A 127 29.38 -25.09 22.51
C GLU A 127 28.82 -26.52 22.60
N PRO A 128 29.57 -27.49 23.15
CA PRO A 128 29.18 -28.89 23.19
C PRO A 128 27.95 -29.10 24.08
N THR A 129 26.92 -29.75 23.54
CA THR A 129 25.70 -30.15 24.28
C THR A 129 26.05 -31.17 25.38
N PRO A 130 25.36 -31.19 26.54
CA PRO A 130 24.07 -31.88 26.62
C PRO A 130 22.96 -31.19 27.49
N ASN A 131 21.73 -31.21 26.96
CA ASN A 131 20.43 -31.40 27.64
C ASN A 131 19.82 -30.26 28.50
N SER A 132 18.64 -29.75 28.12
CA SER A 132 17.40 -29.84 28.93
C SER A 132 16.21 -29.16 28.24
N THR A 133 15.07 -29.83 28.31
CA THR A 133 13.74 -29.49 27.81
C THR A 133 13.15 -28.28 28.55
N GLN A 134 12.69 -27.24 27.86
CA GLN A 134 11.74 -26.28 28.43
C GLN A 134 10.71 -25.82 27.41
N SER A 135 9.47 -26.21 27.67
CA SER A 135 8.25 -25.88 26.93
C SER A 135 7.97 -24.37 26.92
N LYS A 136 7.80 -23.78 25.73
CA LYS A 136 7.23 -22.44 25.55
C LYS A 136 5.73 -22.42 25.93
N PRO A 137 5.23 -21.39 26.61
CA PRO A 137 3.79 -21.13 26.65
C PRO A 137 3.32 -20.66 25.28
N LEU A 138 2.22 -21.25 24.84
CA LEU A 138 1.51 -20.97 23.60
C LEU A 138 1.07 -19.50 23.56
N ALA A 139 1.41 -18.79 22.49
CA ALA A 139 0.98 -17.43 22.26
C ALA A 139 -0.56 -17.36 22.25
N ALA A 140 -1.14 -16.48 23.06
CA ALA A 140 -2.55 -16.17 23.00
C ALA A 140 -2.85 -15.53 21.64
N ILE A 141 -3.58 -16.27 20.80
CA ILE A 141 -4.15 -15.78 19.56
C ILE A 141 -5.19 -14.74 19.95
N TYR A 142 -4.93 -13.47 19.62
CA TYR A 142 -5.93 -12.41 19.70
C TYR A 142 -6.84 -12.56 18.47
N ASP A 143 -7.91 -13.33 18.62
CA ASP A 143 -8.97 -13.37 17.62
C ASP A 143 -9.57 -11.97 17.51
N PHE A 144 -9.42 -11.36 16.34
CA PHE A 144 -10.06 -10.08 16.02
C PHE A 144 -11.56 -10.20 16.34
N PRO A 145 -12.13 -9.39 17.25
CA PRO A 145 -13.45 -9.70 17.77
C PRO A 145 -14.47 -9.58 16.65
N LEU A 146 -15.16 -10.69 16.38
CA LEU A 146 -16.28 -10.80 15.43
C LEU A 146 -17.35 -9.71 15.65
N THR A 147 -17.38 -9.11 16.85
CA THR A 147 -18.27 -8.00 17.22
C THR A 147 -18.02 -6.73 16.39
N TRP A 148 -16.77 -6.40 16.03
CA TRP A 148 -16.46 -5.20 15.24
C TRP A 148 -16.87 -5.35 13.77
N THR A 149 -16.76 -6.56 13.22
CA THR A 149 -17.18 -6.82 11.84
C THR A 149 -18.70 -6.76 11.73
N LEU A 150 -19.44 -7.40 12.64
CA LEU A 150 -20.90 -7.31 12.69
C LEU A 150 -21.40 -5.88 12.90
N ALA A 151 -20.78 -5.12 13.80
CA ALA A 151 -21.11 -3.71 14.02
C ALA A 151 -20.87 -2.86 12.75
N GLY A 152 -19.77 -3.10 12.05
CA GLY A 152 -19.47 -2.44 10.77
C GLY A 152 -20.51 -2.74 9.70
N TYR A 153 -20.91 -4.01 9.54
CA TYR A 153 -21.94 -4.40 8.56
C TYR A 153 -23.30 -3.77 8.86
N LEU A 154 -23.71 -3.73 10.14
CA LEU A 154 -24.95 -3.09 10.56
C LEU A 154 -24.94 -1.59 10.28
N ALA A 155 -23.82 -0.90 10.53
CA ALA A 155 -23.67 0.52 10.24
C ALA A 155 -23.81 0.79 8.73
N VAL A 156 -23.14 0.00 7.88
CA VAL A 156 -23.25 0.13 6.41
C VAL A 156 -24.67 -0.15 5.92
N ALA A 157 -25.35 -1.15 6.47
CA ALA A 157 -26.74 -1.45 6.14
C ALA A 157 -27.67 -0.28 6.50
N ALA A 158 -27.51 0.30 7.69
CA ALA A 158 -28.29 1.46 8.13
C ALA A 158 -28.09 2.68 7.21
N VAL A 159 -26.85 2.98 6.83
CA VAL A 159 -26.53 4.06 5.88
C VAL A 159 -27.21 3.84 4.54
N LYS A 160 -27.18 2.62 4.00
CA LYS A 160 -27.87 2.29 2.73
C LYS A 160 -29.38 2.50 2.81
N ILE A 161 -30.01 2.10 3.91
CA ILE A 161 -31.45 2.28 4.13
C ILE A 161 -31.81 3.77 4.20
N LEU A 162 -31.03 4.57 4.95
CA LEU A 162 -31.25 6.02 5.05
C LEU A 162 -31.12 6.72 3.69
N LEU A 163 -30.07 6.40 2.91
CA LEU A 163 -29.88 6.96 1.57
C LEU A 163 -31.02 6.56 0.61
N SER A 164 -31.50 5.32 0.70
CA SER A 164 -32.65 4.84 -0.08
C SER A 164 -33.92 5.63 0.26
N MET A 165 -34.21 5.82 1.55
CA MET A 165 -35.37 6.59 2.00
C MET A 165 -35.33 8.05 1.55
N ILE A 166 -34.18 8.72 1.64
CA ILE A 166 -33.99 10.09 1.14
C ILE A 166 -34.21 10.15 -0.37
N SER A 167 -33.66 9.18 -1.11
CA SER A 167 -33.81 9.09 -2.57
C SER A 167 -35.27 8.95 -2.98
N ILE A 168 -36.02 8.06 -2.34
CA ILE A 168 -37.45 7.85 -2.60
C ILE A 168 -38.26 9.11 -2.27
N ARG A 169 -37.97 9.78 -1.13
CA ARG A 169 -38.65 11.03 -0.75
C ARG A 169 -38.41 12.13 -1.78
N MET A 170 -37.16 12.30 -2.23
CA MET A 170 -36.82 13.29 -3.26
C MET A 170 -37.51 13.00 -4.59
N ILE A 171 -37.56 11.74 -5.02
CA ILE A 171 -38.28 11.33 -6.24
C ILE A 171 -39.78 11.65 -6.12
N ARG A 172 -40.41 11.33 -4.99
CA ARG A 172 -41.84 11.63 -4.75
C ARG A 172 -42.12 13.14 -4.74
N ILE A 173 -41.23 13.95 -4.15
CA ILE A 173 -41.37 15.41 -4.15
C ILE A 173 -41.25 15.96 -5.58
N VAL A 174 -40.26 15.49 -6.35
CA VAL A 174 -40.07 15.92 -7.73
C VAL A 174 -41.22 15.47 -8.63
N SER A 175 -41.70 14.24 -8.48
CA SER A 175 -42.84 13.73 -9.25
C SER A 175 -44.13 14.47 -8.93
N SER A 176 -44.40 14.76 -7.64
CA SER A 176 -45.54 15.57 -7.20
C SER A 176 -45.46 17.01 -7.75
N ARG A 177 -44.28 17.64 -7.72
CA ARG A 177 -44.07 18.98 -8.32
C ARG A 177 -44.28 18.97 -9.84
N ARG A 178 -43.87 17.91 -10.53
CA ARG A 178 -44.09 17.74 -11.99
C ARG A 178 -45.56 17.55 -12.33
N GLN A 179 -46.28 16.75 -11.54
CA GLN A 179 -47.73 16.57 -11.72
C GLN A 179 -48.48 17.88 -11.50
N LYS A 180 -48.13 18.66 -10.47
CA LYS A 180 -48.73 19.99 -10.25
C LYS A 180 -48.47 20.96 -11.40
N LYS A 181 -47.27 20.97 -12.00
CA LYS A 181 -46.96 21.83 -13.15
C LYS A 181 -47.73 21.47 -14.43
N ARG A 182 -48.11 20.20 -14.63
CA ARG A 182 -48.92 19.76 -15.79
C ARG A 182 -50.40 20.09 -15.66
N PHE A 183 -50.88 20.41 -14.46
CA PHE A 183 -52.29 20.73 -14.20
C PHE A 183 -52.60 22.23 -14.27
N CYS A 184 -51.58 23.09 -14.44
CA CYS A 184 -51.71 24.55 -14.53
C CYS A 184 -51.29 25.11 -15.90
N SER A 185 -51.24 24.27 -16.93
CA SER A 185 -51.05 24.65 -18.33
C SER A 185 -52.17 24.05 -19.16
#